data_AF-A0A842NBN7-F1
#
_entry.id   AF-A0A842NBN7-F1
#
_cell.length_a   1.000
_cell.length_b   1.000
_cell.length_c   1.000
_cell.angle_alpha   90.00
_cell.angle_beta   90.00
_cell.angle_gamma   90.00
#
_symmetry.space_group_name_H-M   'P 1'
#
loop_
_entity.id
_entity.type
_entity.pdbx_description
1 polymer ?
#
loop_
_entity_poly.entity_id
_entity_poly.type
_entity_poly.pdbx_seq_one_letter_code
_entity_poly.pdbx_strand_id
1 'polypeptide(L)'
;MQHNAKKVYPLKNNRKEKDTIEEIRRLGKKYNINEIIPLSTCDICVAQWVRLKCKYGCNKYGTSWCCPPETPAPEKTQAFLNEYKKAVMLCGTITNGHFYRDNQKKRRIQINTWKGTV
;
A
#
# COMPACT_ATOMS: atom_id res chain seq x y z
N MET A 1 -17.10 9.78 -17.17
CA MET A 1 -16.28 8.83 -16.38
C MET A 1 -17.10 7.56 -16.17
N GLN A 2 -16.88 6.52 -16.97
CA GLN A 2 -17.59 5.24 -16.79
C GLN A 2 -16.98 4.52 -15.58
N HIS A 3 -17.71 4.43 -14.48
CA HIS A 3 -17.35 3.59 -13.35
C HIS A 3 -17.29 2.14 -13.82
N ASN A 4 -16.09 1.59 -13.94
CA ASN A 4 -15.88 0.18 -14.28
C ASN A 4 -16.18 -0.69 -13.04
N ALA A 5 -17.46 -0.82 -12.71
CA ALA A 5 -17.98 -1.54 -11.55
C ALA A 5 -17.60 -3.03 -11.51
N LYS A 6 -17.06 -3.57 -12.62
CA LYS A 6 -16.60 -4.97 -12.74
C LYS A 6 -15.26 -5.27 -12.04
N LYS A 7 -14.52 -4.27 -11.56
CA LYS A 7 -13.17 -4.46 -10.95
C LYS A 7 -13.14 -4.41 -9.42
N VAL A 8 -14.24 -4.01 -8.77
CA VAL A 8 -14.30 -3.97 -7.30
C VAL A 8 -14.83 -5.31 -6.82
N TYR A 9 -14.02 -6.08 -6.10
CA TYR A 9 -14.49 -7.30 -5.44
C TYR A 9 -15.37 -6.91 -4.24
N PRO A 10 -16.69 -7.20 -4.26
CA PRO A 10 -17.55 -6.89 -3.13
C PRO A 10 -17.24 -7.87 -1.99
N LEU A 11 -16.76 -7.34 -0.86
CA LEU A 11 -16.65 -8.13 0.36
C LEU A 11 -18.07 -8.49 0.83
N LYS A 12 -18.28 -9.74 1.24
CA LYS A 12 -19.56 -10.12 1.84
C LYS A 12 -19.75 -9.32 3.12
N ASN A 13 -20.99 -8.93 3.40
CA ASN A 13 -21.31 -8.24 4.65
C ASN A 13 -21.24 -9.22 5.82
N ASN A 14 -20.02 -9.49 6.28
CA ASN A 14 -19.75 -10.43 7.36
C ASN A 14 -19.95 -9.72 8.70
N ARG A 15 -20.69 -10.36 9.62
CA ARG A 15 -20.94 -9.79 10.96
C ARG A 15 -19.70 -9.79 11.86
N LYS A 16 -18.71 -10.62 11.57
CA LYS A 16 -17.47 -10.74 12.36
C LYS A 16 -16.26 -10.37 11.53
N GLU A 17 -15.35 -9.59 12.14
CA GLU A 17 -14.09 -9.18 11.53
C GLU A 17 -13.23 -10.36 11.05
N LYS A 18 -13.21 -11.45 11.82
CA LYS A 18 -12.49 -12.68 11.48
C LYS A 18 -12.89 -13.23 10.10
N ASP A 19 -14.19 -13.18 9.79
CA ASP A 19 -14.73 -13.72 8.53
C ASP A 19 -14.31 -12.84 7.35
N THR A 20 -14.28 -11.51 7.53
CA THR A 20 -13.75 -10.57 6.53
C THR A 20 -12.27 -10.79 6.29
N ILE A 21 -11.47 -10.94 7.35
CA ILE A 21 -10.03 -11.21 7.21
C ILE A 21 -9.78 -12.54 6.47
N GLU A 22 -10.56 -13.58 6.76
CA GLU A 22 -10.45 -14.86 6.06
C GLU A 22 -10.86 -14.75 4.58
N GLU A 23 -11.90 -13.97 4.27
CA GLU A 23 -12.28 -13.68 2.90
C GLU A 23 -11.16 -12.95 2.14
N ILE A 24 -10.58 -11.90 2.72
CA ILE A 24 -9.44 -11.20 2.13
C ILE A 24 -8.26 -12.15 1.97
N ARG A 25 -8.01 -13.06 2.93
CA ARG A 25 -6.91 -14.04 2.86
C ARG A 25 -7.10 -14.98 1.68
N ARG A 26 -8.32 -15.47 1.48
CA ARG A 26 -8.67 -16.30 0.32
C ARG A 26 -8.45 -15.57 -1.00
N LEU A 27 -8.79 -14.28 -1.08
CA LEU A 27 -8.55 -13.45 -2.27
C LEU A 27 -7.07 -13.19 -2.50
N GLY A 28 -6.35 -12.85 -1.43
CA GLY A 28 -4.93 -12.52 -1.45
C GLY A 28 -4.06 -13.60 -2.06
N LYS A 29 -4.39 -14.88 -1.84
CA LYS A 29 -3.69 -16.04 -2.44
C LYS A 29 -3.56 -15.93 -3.96
N LYS A 30 -4.61 -15.45 -4.67
CA LYS A 30 -4.58 -15.27 -6.12
C LYS A 30 -3.54 -14.23 -6.58
N TYR A 31 -3.19 -13.30 -5.70
CA TYR A 31 -2.28 -12.18 -5.96
C TYR A 31 -0.93 -12.33 -5.25
N ASN A 32 -0.57 -13.54 -4.80
CA ASN A 32 0.64 -13.83 -4.04
C ASN A 32 0.77 -13.04 -2.72
N ILE A 33 -0.37 -12.67 -2.13
CA ILE A 33 -0.45 -12.12 -0.77
C ILE A 33 -0.60 -13.32 0.17
N ASN A 34 0.45 -13.60 0.94
CA ASN A 34 0.56 -14.78 1.77
C ASN A 34 0.15 -14.51 3.21
N GLU A 35 0.33 -13.27 3.68
CA GLU A 35 0.01 -12.88 5.05
C GLU A 35 -0.93 -11.67 5.05
N ILE A 36 -1.90 -11.75 5.96
CA ILE A 36 -2.86 -10.68 6.23
C ILE A 36 -2.89 -10.47 7.72
N ILE A 37 -2.41 -9.32 8.13
CA ILE A 37 -2.15 -8.97 9.53
C ILE A 37 -3.08 -7.81 9.89
N PRO A 38 -4.10 -8.03 10.72
CA PRO A 38 -4.89 -6.92 11.26
C PRO A 38 -4.02 -6.12 12.24
N LEU A 39 -4.16 -4.79 12.22
CA LEU A 39 -3.45 -3.89 13.13
C LEU A 39 -4.31 -2.68 13.49
N SER A 40 -3.98 -2.01 14.60
CA SER A 40 -4.57 -0.73 14.97
C SER A 40 -3.90 0.37 14.17
N THR A 41 -4.64 1.39 13.73
CA THR A 41 -4.04 2.56 13.07
C THR A 41 -3.05 3.30 13.97
N CYS A 42 -3.19 3.19 15.30
CA CYS A 42 -2.23 3.72 16.26
C CYS A 42 -0.87 2.99 16.21
N ASP A 43 -0.80 1.78 15.67
CA ASP A 43 0.46 1.04 15.51
C ASP A 43 1.29 1.57 14.32
N ILE A 44 0.70 2.42 13.47
CA ILE A 44 1.36 3.00 12.30
C ILE A 44 2.22 4.20 12.74
N CYS A 45 3.54 4.02 12.67
CA CYS A 45 4.49 5.09 13.00
C CYS A 45 4.52 6.17 11.92
N VAL A 46 4.17 7.40 12.30
CA VAL A 46 4.35 8.61 11.49
C VAL A 46 5.51 9.41 12.05
N ALA A 47 6.53 9.68 11.22
CA ALA A 47 7.76 10.30 11.70
C ALA A 47 8.24 11.45 10.82
N GLN A 48 8.71 12.52 11.47
CA GLN A 48 9.20 13.74 10.81
C GLN A 48 10.39 13.49 9.87
N TRP A 49 11.27 12.55 10.26
CA TRP A 49 12.48 12.24 9.50
C TRP A 49 12.18 11.69 8.10
N VAL A 50 10.97 11.17 7.83
CA VAL A 50 10.57 10.68 6.51
C VAL A 50 10.63 11.80 5.46
N ARG A 51 10.21 13.03 5.83
CA ARG A 51 10.34 14.19 4.94
C ARG A 51 11.80 14.60 4.75
N LEU A 52 12.62 14.52 5.79
CA LEU A 52 14.06 14.79 5.69
C LEU A 52 14.74 13.79 4.75
N LYS A 53 14.42 12.50 4.84
CA LYS A 53 14.90 11.47 3.91
C LYS A 53 14.47 11.76 2.48
N CYS A 54 13.23 12.20 2.25
CA CYS A 54 12.77 12.57 0.91
C CYS A 54 13.53 13.78 0.36
N LYS A 55 13.69 14.84 1.17
CA LYS A 55 14.32 16.10 0.75
C LYS A 55 15.82 15.99 0.52
N TYR A 56 16.52 15.29 1.41
CA TYR A 56 17.99 15.27 1.45
C TYR A 56 18.58 13.91 1.06
N GLY A 57 17.80 12.82 1.10
CA GLY A 57 18.25 11.46 0.81
C GLY A 57 17.76 10.88 -0.52
N CYS A 58 17.00 11.65 -1.32
CA CYS A 58 16.48 11.19 -2.61
C CYS A 58 17.05 12.03 -3.77
N ASN A 59 17.77 11.38 -4.68
CA ASN A 59 18.32 12.02 -5.89
C ASN A 59 17.24 12.48 -6.90
N LYS A 60 15.97 12.18 -6.63
CA LYS A 60 14.80 12.57 -7.45
C LYS A 60 13.84 13.49 -6.70
N TYR A 61 14.32 14.16 -5.65
CA TYR A 61 13.50 15.14 -4.94
C TYR A 61 13.01 16.24 -5.89
N GLY A 62 11.73 16.61 -5.77
CA GLY A 62 11.11 17.65 -6.59
C GLY A 62 10.75 17.24 -8.02
N THR A 63 10.95 15.99 -8.43
CA THR A 63 10.67 15.55 -9.82
C THR A 63 9.30 14.90 -10.01
N SER A 64 8.44 14.89 -8.99
CA SER A 64 7.09 14.32 -9.06
C SER A 64 6.16 14.91 -8.00
N TRP A 65 4.84 14.79 -8.22
CA TRP A 65 3.77 15.12 -7.26
C TRP A 65 3.76 14.24 -6.00
N CYS A 66 4.69 13.30 -5.88
CA CYS A 66 4.89 12.50 -4.67
C CYS A 66 5.96 13.09 -3.75
N CYS A 67 6.50 14.27 -4.06
CA CYS A 67 7.44 15.01 -3.21
C CYS A 67 6.71 16.10 -2.41
N PRO A 68 7.19 16.45 -1.21
CA PRO A 68 6.83 17.70 -0.56
C PRO A 68 7.01 18.92 -1.49
N PRO A 69 6.14 19.95 -1.45
CA PRO A 69 5.00 20.15 -0.52
C PRO A 69 3.70 19.45 -0.92
N GLU A 70 3.66 18.79 -2.09
CA GLU A 70 2.44 18.19 -2.65
C GLU A 70 1.93 16.99 -1.83
N THR A 71 2.83 16.30 -1.12
CA THR A 71 2.46 15.25 -0.19
C THR A 71 2.10 15.81 1.20
N PRO A 72 1.08 15.24 1.89
CA PRO A 72 0.69 15.69 3.22
C PRO A 72 1.85 15.77 4.21
N ALA A 73 1.82 16.78 5.07
CA ALA A 73 2.74 16.87 6.20
C ALA A 73 2.49 15.75 7.22
N PRO A 74 3.50 15.36 8.03
CA PRO A 74 3.35 14.24 8.95
C PRO A 74 2.22 14.48 9.97
N GLU A 75 2.00 15.74 10.38
CA GLU A 75 0.88 16.12 11.26
C GLU A 75 -0.47 15.86 10.60
N LYS A 76 -0.60 16.21 9.31
CA LYS A 76 -1.81 15.97 8.53
C LYS A 76 -2.03 14.47 8.30
N THR A 77 -0.96 13.71 8.06
CA THR A 77 -1.04 12.24 7.94
C THR A 77 -1.47 11.61 9.26
N GLN A 78 -0.94 12.07 10.40
CA GLN A 78 -1.34 11.57 11.71
C GLN A 78 -2.83 11.84 11.99
N ALA A 79 -3.30 13.06 11.70
CA ALA A 79 -4.71 13.42 11.83
C ALA A 79 -5.60 12.50 10.97
N PHE A 80 -5.21 12.28 9.71
CA PHE A 80 -5.92 11.38 8.80
C PHE A 80 -5.96 9.93 9.31
N LEU A 81 -4.84 9.40 9.83
CA LEU A 81 -4.82 8.04 10.39
C LEU A 81 -5.74 7.89 11.61
N ASN A 82 -5.89 8.96 12.41
CA ASN A 82 -6.77 8.97 13.58
C ASN A 82 -8.26 8.97 13.21
N GLU A 83 -8.64 9.25 11.96
CA GLU A 83 -10.02 9.11 11.47
C GLU A 83 -10.46 7.64 11.36
N TYR A 84 -9.49 6.72 11.38
CA TYR A 84 -9.71 5.28 11.30
C TYR A 84 -9.18 4.61 12.57
N LYS A 85 -9.80 3.49 12.96
CA LYS A 85 -9.38 2.68 14.12
C LYS A 85 -8.63 1.40 13.73
N LYS A 86 -8.89 0.89 12.53
CA LYS A 86 -8.43 -0.42 12.09
C LYS A 86 -7.72 -0.31 10.75
N ALA A 87 -6.69 -1.12 10.59
CA ALA A 87 -5.95 -1.29 9.35
C ALA A 87 -5.64 -2.77 9.13
N VAL A 88 -5.28 -3.10 7.89
CA VAL A 88 -4.87 -4.45 7.50
C VAL A 88 -3.59 -4.33 6.68
N MET A 89 -2.54 -5.00 7.13
CA MET A 89 -1.28 -5.13 6.38
C MET A 89 -1.34 -6.38 5.50
N LEU A 90 -1.01 -6.19 4.23
CA LEU A 90 -0.96 -7.24 3.22
C LEU A 90 0.51 -7.51 2.88
N CYS A 91 1.00 -8.71 3.18
CA CYS A 91 2.36 -9.11 2.85
C CYS A 91 2.33 -10.17 1.74
N GLY A 92 3.08 -9.90 0.69
CA GLY A 92 3.23 -10.81 -0.44
C GLY A 92 4.70 -10.99 -0.81
N THR A 93 5.01 -12.15 -1.39
CA THR A 93 6.36 -12.44 -1.91
C THR A 93 6.27 -12.65 -3.41
N ILE A 94 7.20 -12.05 -4.15
CA ILE A 94 7.33 -12.24 -5.58
C ILE A 94 8.76 -12.62 -5.94
N THR A 95 8.92 -13.57 -6.84
CA THR A 95 10.21 -13.86 -7.47
C THR A 95 10.43 -12.89 -8.62
N ASN A 96 11.57 -12.21 -8.64
CA ASN A 96 11.91 -11.25 -9.68
C ASN A 96 13.32 -11.50 -10.19
N GLY A 97 13.43 -12.20 -11.33
CA GLY A 97 14.72 -12.49 -11.98
C GLY A 97 15.47 -11.25 -12.49
N HIS A 98 14.82 -10.08 -12.51
CA HIS A 98 15.44 -8.81 -12.91
C HIS A 98 15.96 -7.99 -11.72
N PHE A 99 15.83 -8.46 -10.48
CA PHE A 99 16.10 -7.65 -9.28
C PHE A 99 17.49 -6.99 -9.24
N TYR A 100 18.52 -7.69 -9.71
CA TYR A 100 19.89 -7.19 -9.83
C TYR A 100 20.34 -6.94 -11.27
N ARG A 101 19.51 -7.32 -12.26
CA ARG A 101 19.90 -7.29 -13.69
C ARG A 101 19.42 -6.05 -14.41
N ASP A 102 18.21 -5.58 -14.11
CA ASP A 102 17.57 -4.51 -14.87
C ASP A 102 16.59 -3.74 -13.98
N ASN A 103 16.96 -2.50 -13.63
CA ASN A 103 16.16 -1.64 -12.77
C ASN A 103 14.82 -1.24 -13.40
N GLN A 104 14.72 -1.10 -14.72
CA GLN A 104 13.46 -0.76 -15.39
C GLN A 104 12.49 -1.94 -15.37
N LYS A 105 12.95 -3.14 -15.74
CA LYS A 105 12.12 -4.36 -15.68
C LYS A 105 11.74 -4.70 -14.25
N LYS A 106 12.67 -4.57 -13.29
CA LYS A 106 12.40 -4.70 -11.86
C LYS A 106 11.26 -3.78 -11.41
N ARG A 107 11.37 -2.48 -11.73
CA ARG A 107 10.36 -1.48 -11.35
C ARG A 107 9.01 -1.77 -12.00
N ARG A 108 8.99 -2.22 -13.26
CA ARG A 108 7.74 -2.61 -13.94
C ARG A 108 7.05 -3.78 -13.25
N ILE A 109 7.81 -4.83 -12.89
CA ILE A 109 7.27 -5.97 -12.14
C ILE A 109 6.72 -5.51 -10.79
N GLN A 110 7.49 -4.73 -10.01
CA GLN A 110 7.04 -4.21 -8.71
C GLN A 110 5.78 -3.34 -8.81
N ILE A 111 5.72 -2.44 -9.79
CA ILE A 111 4.55 -1.61 -10.03
C ILE A 111 3.35 -2.48 -10.42
N ASN A 112 3.51 -3.45 -11.32
CA ASN A 112 2.42 -4.33 -11.73
C ASN A 112 1.90 -5.19 -10.57
N THR A 113 2.77 -5.64 -9.67
CA THR A 113 2.36 -6.41 -8.49
C THR A 113 1.54 -5.59 -7.51
N TRP A 114 1.97 -4.35 -7.21
CA TRP A 114 1.36 -3.56 -6.12
C TRP A 114 0.36 -2.50 -6.58
N LYS A 115 0.54 -1.98 -7.79
CA LYS A 115 -0.24 -0.88 -8.39
C LYS A 115 -0.92 -1.28 -9.69
N GLY A 116 -0.73 -2.53 -10.15
CA GLY A 116 -1.46 -3.06 -11.27
C GLY A 116 -2.95 -3.10 -10.93
N THR A 117 -3.78 -2.53 -11.79
CA THR A 117 -5.22 -2.61 -11.63
C THR A 117 -5.64 -4.07 -11.83
N VAL A 118 -6.16 -4.68 -10.76
CA VAL A 118 -6.92 -5.93 -10.86
C VAL A 118 -8.06 -5.77 -11.85
#